data_AF-A0A7K0YQ91-F1
#
_entry.id   AF-A0A7K0YQ91-F1
#
_cell.length_a   1.000
_cell.length_b   1.000
_cell.length_c   1.000
_cell.angle_alpha   90.00
_cell.angle_beta   90.00
_cell.angle_gamma   90.00
#
_symmetry.space_group_name_H-M   'P 1'
#
loop_
_entity.id
_entity.type
_entity.pdbx_description
1 polymer ?
#
loop_
_entity_poly.entity_id
_entity_poly.type
_entity_poly.pdbx_seq_one_letter_code
_entity_poly.pdbx_strand_id
1 'polypeptide(L)'
;MAQWAVYSAKRNDRPHTGLALSVSALMTLAILNAQIFIWTQMGVAARDGAFHSMFYAATGAMTALLLSGLVYTAVAAFRYLGGRSKDVELLSAHALYWYFLTAAFCPVWFIIYVQK
;
A
#
# COMPACT_ATOMS: atom_id res chain seq x y z
N MET A 1 -5.93 7.39 -5.02
CA MET A 1 -6.67 7.58 -3.76
C MET A 1 -5.92 8.49 -2.78
N ALA A 2 -4.63 8.23 -2.49
CA ALA A 2 -3.87 9.05 -1.53
C ALA A 2 -3.77 10.56 -1.89
N GLN A 3 -3.66 10.93 -3.18
CA GLN A 3 -3.71 12.35 -3.58
C GLN A 3 -5.06 13.02 -3.36
N TRP A 4 -6.16 12.26 -3.48
CA TRP A 4 -7.49 12.80 -3.21
C TRP A 4 -7.60 13.19 -1.73
N ALA A 5 -7.02 12.40 -0.82
CA ALA A 5 -6.94 12.76 0.59
C ALA A 5 -6.19 14.07 0.82
N VAL A 6 -5.04 14.29 0.15
CA VAL A 6 -4.27 15.56 0.26
C VAL A 6 -5.07 16.74 -0.29
N TYR A 7 -5.70 16.56 -1.45
CA TYR A 7 -6.46 17.61 -2.12
C TYR A 7 -7.67 18.07 -1.29
N SER A 8 -8.45 17.11 -0.77
CA SER A 8 -9.58 17.41 0.11
C SER A 8 -9.12 18.03 1.44
N ALA A 9 -7.98 17.57 1.98
CA ALA A 9 -7.46 18.11 3.22
C ALA A 9 -7.04 19.59 3.11
N LYS A 10 -6.43 19.97 1.98
CA LYS A 10 -6.08 21.37 1.67
C LYS A 10 -7.28 22.30 1.60
N ARG A 11 -8.48 21.76 1.35
CA ARG A 11 -9.74 22.50 1.26
C ARG A 11 -10.56 22.48 2.55
N ASN A 12 -10.03 21.88 3.62
CA ASN A 12 -10.75 21.61 4.86
C ASN A 12 -11.97 20.69 4.69
N ASP A 13 -12.01 19.89 3.62
CA ASP A 13 -13.08 18.92 3.36
C ASP A 13 -12.81 17.63 4.14
N ARG A 14 -13.09 17.68 5.45
CA ARG A 14 -12.94 16.55 6.39
C ARG A 14 -13.64 15.25 5.94
N PRO A 15 -14.91 15.26 5.52
CA PRO A 15 -15.59 14.00 5.14
C PRO A 15 -14.95 13.35 3.92
N HIS A 16 -14.59 14.14 2.90
CA HIS A 16 -13.94 13.61 1.69
C HIS A 16 -12.53 13.08 1.98
N THR A 17 -11.78 13.73 2.87
CA THR A 17 -10.46 13.24 3.29
C THR A 17 -10.58 11.89 4.01
N GLY A 18 -11.56 11.74 4.92
CA GLY A 18 -11.83 10.48 5.60
C GLY A 18 -12.22 9.36 4.64
N LEU A 19 -13.09 9.65 3.65
CA LEU A 19 -13.45 8.69 2.60
C LEU A 19 -12.24 8.28 1.76
N ALA A 20 -11.42 9.23 1.33
CA ALA A 20 -10.22 8.95 0.53
C ALA A 20 -9.24 8.01 1.25
N LEU A 21 -9.02 8.24 2.55
CA LEU A 21 -8.17 7.38 3.38
C LEU A 21 -8.81 6.00 3.60
N SER A 22 -10.12 5.94 3.83
CA SER A 22 -10.86 4.68 4.01
C SER A 22 -10.80 3.80 2.75
N VAL A 23 -11.04 4.40 1.58
CA VAL A 23 -10.94 3.71 0.29
C VAL A 23 -9.49 3.25 0.03
N SER A 24 -8.50 4.06 0.42
CA SER A 24 -7.09 3.67 0.30
C SER A 24 -6.79 2.43 1.15
N ALA A 25 -7.24 2.40 2.41
CA ALA A 25 -7.08 1.26 3.30
C ALA A 25 -7.79 0.00 2.78
N LEU A 26 -9.03 0.13 2.30
CA LEU A 26 -9.79 -0.98 1.72
C LEU A 26 -9.09 -1.55 0.48
N MET A 27 -8.55 -0.69 -0.39
CA MET A 27 -7.79 -1.12 -1.56
C MET A 27 -6.53 -1.89 -1.15
N THR A 28 -5.79 -1.42 -0.15
CA THR A 28 -4.63 -2.15 0.37
C THR A 28 -5.01 -3.52 0.92
N LEU A 29 -6.11 -3.62 1.66
CA LEU A 29 -6.60 -4.90 2.17
C LEU A 29 -6.98 -5.87 1.05
N ALA A 30 -7.62 -5.38 -0.03
CA ALA A 30 -7.94 -6.19 -1.20
C ALA A 30 -6.67 -6.70 -1.90
N ILE A 31 -5.65 -5.86 -2.05
CA ILE A 31 -4.35 -6.25 -2.62
C ILE A 31 -3.67 -7.32 -1.75
N LEU A 32 -3.66 -7.15 -0.43
CA LEU A 32 -3.10 -8.14 0.49
C LEU A 32 -3.85 -9.48 0.42
N ASN A 33 -5.17 -9.45 0.30
CA ASN A 33 -5.96 -10.67 0.14
C ASN A 33 -5.61 -11.40 -1.16
N ALA A 34 -5.52 -10.67 -2.29
CA ALA A 34 -5.08 -11.24 -3.56
C ALA A 34 -3.66 -11.82 -3.48
N GLN A 35 -2.75 -11.14 -2.78
CA GLN A 35 -1.38 -11.60 -2.59
C GLN A 35 -1.30 -12.90 -1.78
N ILE A 36 -2.09 -13.03 -0.71
CA ILE A 36 -2.20 -14.27 0.07
C ILE A 36 -2.74 -15.39 -0.81
N PHE A 37 -3.76 -15.12 -1.62
CA PHE A 37 -4.33 -16.11 -2.53
C PHE A 37 -3.29 -16.65 -3.51
N ILE A 38 -2.46 -15.77 -4.10
CA ILE A 38 -1.35 -16.17 -4.98
C ILE A 38 -0.39 -17.13 -4.27
N TRP A 39 0.01 -16.84 -3.03
CA TRP A 39 0.87 -17.74 -2.25
C TRP A 39 0.22 -19.09 -1.97
N THR A 40 -1.09 -19.13 -1.73
CA THR A 40 -1.80 -20.41 -1.50
C THR A 40 -1.95 -21.25 -2.77
N GLN A 41 -2.12 -20.61 -3.94
CA GLN A 41 -2.26 -21.32 -5.22
C GLN A 41 -0.93 -21.82 -5.76
N MET A 42 0.18 -21.16 -5.43
CA MET A 42 1.49 -21.58 -5.93
C MET A 42 1.87 -22.98 -5.44
N GLY A 43 1.43 -23.43 -4.27
CA GLY A 43 1.57 -24.83 -3.83
C GLY A 43 3.00 -25.38 -3.74
N VAL A 44 4.03 -24.56 -3.96
CA VAL A 44 5.45 -24.95 -3.91
C VAL A 44 6.15 -24.34 -2.70
N ALA A 45 6.94 -25.16 -2.00
CA ALA A 45 7.73 -24.72 -0.86
C ALA A 45 8.78 -23.69 -1.28
N ALA A 46 8.97 -22.64 -0.48
CA ALA A 46 9.96 -21.57 -0.73
C ALA A 46 11.42 -22.06 -0.87
N ARG A 47 11.68 -23.34 -0.57
CA ARG A 47 13.00 -24.00 -0.63
C ARG A 47 13.26 -24.76 -1.93
N ASP A 48 12.27 -24.96 -2.79
CA ASP A 48 12.45 -25.74 -4.01
C ASP A 48 12.98 -24.87 -5.16
N GLY A 49 14.27 -24.54 -5.12
CA GLY A 49 14.98 -23.89 -6.23
C GLY A 49 15.13 -22.37 -6.13
N ALA A 50 16.14 -21.85 -6.83
CA ALA A 50 16.55 -20.44 -6.77
C ALA A 50 15.49 -19.45 -7.27
N PHE A 51 14.55 -19.90 -8.11
CA PHE A 51 13.45 -19.06 -8.59
C PHE A 51 12.39 -18.83 -7.50
N HIS A 52 11.97 -19.88 -6.79
CA HIS A 52 10.96 -19.77 -5.73
C HIS A 52 11.45 -18.91 -4.56
N SER A 53 12.73 -19.03 -4.18
CA SER A 53 13.29 -18.18 -3.13
C SER A 53 13.29 -16.70 -3.50
N MET A 54 13.65 -16.35 -4.75
CA MET A 54 13.59 -14.97 -5.25
C MET A 54 12.14 -14.45 -5.33
N PHE A 55 11.20 -15.29 -5.78
CA PHE A 55 9.78 -14.96 -5.83
C PHE A 55 9.26 -14.58 -4.43
N TYR A 56 9.45 -15.43 -3.43
CA TYR A 56 8.97 -15.19 -2.07
C TYR A 56 9.71 -14.04 -1.38
N ALA A 57 11.01 -13.85 -1.66
CA ALA A 57 11.76 -12.72 -1.14
C ALA A 57 11.21 -11.38 -1.66
N ALA A 58 11.03 -11.25 -2.98
CA ALA A 58 10.59 -10.01 -3.58
C ALA A 58 9.10 -9.72 -3.31
N THR A 59 8.22 -10.73 -3.46
CA THR A 59 6.79 -10.56 -3.15
C THR A 59 6.55 -10.40 -1.65
N GLY A 60 7.31 -11.08 -0.80
CA GLY A 60 7.26 -10.93 0.65
C GLY A 60 7.72 -9.54 1.11
N ALA A 61 8.85 -9.05 0.58
CA ALA A 61 9.31 -7.69 0.84
C ALA A 61 8.27 -6.65 0.42
N MET A 62 7.67 -6.82 -0.77
CA MET A 62 6.60 -5.91 -1.22
C MET A 62 5.37 -5.96 -0.31
N THR A 63 4.97 -7.15 0.14
CA THR A 63 3.86 -7.33 1.08
C THR A 63 4.13 -6.63 2.41
N ALA A 64 5.36 -6.74 2.93
CA ALA A 64 5.76 -6.03 4.16
C ALA A 64 5.66 -4.51 4.00
N LEU A 65 6.08 -3.97 2.85
CA LEU A 65 5.92 -2.54 2.56
C LEU A 65 4.44 -2.15 2.49
N LEU A 66 3.58 -2.92 1.80
CA LEU A 66 2.14 -2.68 1.76
C LEU A 66 1.50 -2.68 3.16
N LEU A 67 1.91 -3.60 4.04
CA LEU A 67 1.46 -3.62 5.45
C LEU A 67 1.88 -2.35 6.20
N SER A 68 3.12 -1.89 6.01
CA SER A 68 3.56 -0.62 6.62
C SER A 68 2.80 0.59 6.06
N GLY A 69 2.43 0.57 4.77
CA GLY A 69 1.55 1.56 4.15
C GLY A 69 0.13 1.56 4.72
N LEU A 70 -0.42 0.38 5.02
CA LEU A 70 -1.71 0.26 5.69
C LEU A 70 -1.67 0.88 7.10
N VAL A 71 -0.63 0.58 7.87
CA VAL A 71 -0.42 1.20 9.20
C VAL A 71 -0.28 2.72 9.08
N TYR A 72 0.48 3.22 8.10
CA TYR A 72 0.58 4.65 7.87
C TYR A 72 -0.78 5.27 7.49
N THR A 73 -1.57 4.60 6.66
CA THR A 73 -2.94 5.05 6.33
C THR A 73 -3.80 5.19 7.59
N ALA A 74 -3.75 4.20 8.49
CA ALA A 74 -4.48 4.24 9.74
C ALA A 74 -4.02 5.39 10.65
N VAL A 75 -2.70 5.57 10.81
CA VAL A 75 -2.13 6.69 11.58
C VAL A 75 -2.54 8.03 11.00
N ALA A 76 -2.48 8.19 9.68
CA ALA A 76 -2.90 9.41 9.00
C ALA A 76 -4.40 9.69 9.20
N ALA A 77 -5.24 8.67 9.12
CA ALA A 77 -6.68 8.79 9.37
C ALA A 77 -6.98 9.22 10.80
N PHE A 78 -6.43 8.55 11.82
CA PHE A 78 -6.64 8.91 13.22
C PHE A 78 -6.16 10.32 13.55
N ARG A 79 -4.98 10.72 13.03
CA ARG A 79 -4.41 12.04 13.30
C ARG A 79 -5.20 13.17 12.63
N TYR A 80 -5.58 13.00 11.37
CA TYR A 80 -6.31 14.03 10.63
C TYR A 80 -7.76 14.15 11.09
N LEU A 81 -8.47 13.02 11.28
CA LEU A 81 -9.87 13.00 11.73
C LEU A 81 -10.02 13.34 13.21
N GLY A 82 -9.01 13.05 14.04
CA GLY A 82 -8.95 13.40 15.47
C GLY A 82 -8.81 14.90 15.77
N GLY A 83 -8.93 15.78 14.76
CA GLY A 83 -9.05 17.23 14.95
C GLY A 83 -7.79 18.05 14.64
N ARG A 84 -6.66 17.42 14.26
CA ARG A 84 -5.42 18.13 13.92
C ARG A 84 -5.42 18.59 12.45
N SER A 85 -6.20 19.62 12.14
CA SER A 85 -6.35 20.17 10.78
C SER A 85 -5.05 20.72 10.14
N LYS A 86 -3.95 20.85 10.90
CA LYS A 86 -2.63 21.23 10.39
C LYS A 86 -1.80 20.06 9.83
N ASP A 87 -2.22 18.81 9.99
CA ASP A 87 -1.46 17.62 9.56
C ASP A 87 -1.53 17.37 8.02
N VAL A 88 -1.66 18.42 7.20
CA VAL A 88 -1.67 18.31 5.72
C VAL A 88 -0.30 17.83 5.20
N GLU A 89 0.79 18.22 5.86
CA GLU A 89 2.14 17.75 5.53
C GLU A 89 2.28 16.23 5.73
N LEU A 90 1.66 15.69 6.79
CA LEU A 90 1.59 14.26 7.05
C LEU A 90 0.86 13.53 5.92
N LEU A 91 -0.27 14.07 5.46
CA LEU A 91 -1.02 13.50 4.33
C LEU A 91 -0.23 13.57 3.02
N SER A 92 0.56 14.63 2.82
CA SER A 92 1.44 14.77 1.66
C SER A 92 2.54 13.71 1.67
N ALA A 93 3.19 13.50 2.81
CA ALA A 93 4.20 12.45 2.99
C ALA A 93 3.59 11.04 2.82
N HIS A 94 2.38 10.84 3.33
CA HIS A 94 1.60 9.62 3.12
C HIS A 94 1.32 9.35 1.63
N ALA A 95 0.94 10.37 0.87
CA ALA A 95 0.71 10.23 -0.57
C ALA A 95 2.02 9.96 -1.34
N LEU A 96 3.13 10.58 -0.95
CA LEU A 96 4.45 10.30 -1.52
C LEU A 96 4.86 8.84 -1.28
N TYR A 97 4.62 8.33 -0.08
CA TYR A 97 4.89 6.94 0.27
C TYR A 97 4.12 5.95 -0.63
N TRP A 98 2.84 6.21 -0.89
CA TRP A 98 2.04 5.41 -1.82
C TRP A 98 2.52 5.50 -3.27
N TYR A 99 3.05 6.65 -3.69
CA TYR A 99 3.66 6.80 -5.01
C TYR A 99 4.95 6.01 -5.13
N PHE A 100 5.80 6.04 -4.11
CA PHE A 100 6.99 5.21 -4.06
C PHE A 100 6.65 3.73 -4.15
N LEU A 101 5.66 3.27 -3.37
CA LEU A 101 5.19 1.87 -3.43
C LEU A 101 4.73 1.47 -4.82
N THR A 102 3.96 2.34 -5.49
CA THR A 102 3.52 2.10 -6.88
C THR A 102 4.72 1.96 -7.81
N ALA A 103 5.70 2.86 -7.71
CA ALA A 103 6.91 2.82 -8.53
C ALA A 103 7.76 1.56 -8.25
N ALA A 104 7.89 1.18 -6.99
CA ALA A 104 8.59 -0.04 -6.57
C ALA A 104 7.86 -1.32 -7.01
N PHE A 105 6.54 -1.27 -7.22
CA PHE A 105 5.77 -2.41 -7.73
C PHE A 105 6.07 -2.70 -9.20
N CYS A 106 6.32 -1.67 -10.01
CA CYS A 106 6.61 -1.84 -11.44
C CYS A 106 7.72 -2.86 -11.74
N PRO A 107 8.93 -2.79 -11.14
CA PRO A 107 9.98 -3.77 -11.39
C PRO A 107 9.65 -5.15 -10.81
N VAL A 108 9.00 -5.22 -9.64
CA VAL A 108 8.52 -6.48 -9.05
C VAL A 108 7.56 -7.17 -10.01
N TRP A 109 6.59 -6.42 -10.54
CA TRP A 109 5.62 -6.93 -11.48
C TRP A 109 6.27 -7.42 -12.78
N PHE A 110 7.14 -6.60 -13.36
CA PHE A 110 7.81 -6.95 -14.62
C PHE A 110 8.71 -8.19 -14.48
N ILE A 111 9.56 -8.22 -13.44
CA ILE A 111 10.55 -9.29 -13.27
C ILE A 111 9.90 -10.60 -12.84
N ILE A 112 8.87 -10.55 -12.01
CA ILE A 112 8.28 -11.74 -11.40
C ILE A 112 7.11 -12.30 -12.20
N TYR A 113 6.24 -11.44 -12.76
CA TYR A 113 5.01 -11.88 -13.41
C TYR A 113 5.05 -11.83 -14.94
N VAL A 114 6.02 -11.13 -15.56
CA VAL A 114 6.11 -11.00 -17.03
C VAL A 114 7.30 -11.74 -17.62
N GLN A 115 8.49 -11.55 -17.06
CA GLN A 115 9.72 -12.14 -17.60
C GLN A 115 9.87 -13.63 -17.32
N LYS A 116 9.06 -14.18 -16.43
CA LYS A 116 9.11 -15.55 -15.92
C LYS A 116 7.69 -16.04 -15.69
#